data_AF-A0A376L3I3-F1
#
_entry.id   AF-A0A376L3I3-F1
#
_cell.length_a   1.000
_cell.length_b   1.000
_cell.length_c   1.000
_cell.angle_alpha   90.00
_cell.angle_beta   90.00
_cell.angle_gamma   90.00
#
_symmetry.space_group_name_H-M   'P 1'
#
loop_
_entity.id
_entity.type
_entity.pdbx_description
1 polymer ?
#
loop_
_entity_poly.entity_id
_entity_poly.type
_entity_poly.pdbx_seq_one_letter_code
_entity_poly.pdbx_strand_id
1 'polypeptide(L)'
;MFLIFVVFTLGITYWASKRVRSRSDYYTAGGNITGFQNGLAIAGDYMSAASFLGISALVFTSGYDGLIYSLGFLVGWPIILFS
;
A
#
# COMPACT_ATOMS: atom_id res chain seq x y z
N MET A 1 -3.07 21.53 -4.94
CA MET A 1 -2.88 20.08 -5.22
C MET A 1 -2.91 19.24 -3.94
N PHE A 2 -2.06 19.47 -2.94
CA PHE A 2 -2.07 18.71 -1.67
C PHE A 2 -3.45 18.66 -0.99
N LEU A 3 -4.07 19.81 -0.73
CA LEU A 3 -5.39 19.86 -0.07
C LEU A 3 -6.49 19.18 -0.89
N ILE A 4 -6.43 19.27 -2.23
CA ILE A 4 -7.38 18.60 -3.12
C ILE A 4 -7.26 17.08 -2.96
N PHE A 5 -6.03 16.55 -2.95
CA PHE A 5 -5.76 15.14 -2.73
C PHE A 5 -6.25 14.68 -1.36
N VAL A 6 -5.95 15.43 -0.29
CA VAL A 6 -6.40 15.12 1.08
C VAL A 6 -7.93 15.07 1.16
N VAL A 7 -8.62 16.10 0.67
CA VAL A 7 -10.09 16.15 0.69
C VAL A 7 -10.69 15.02 -0.13
N PHE A 8 -10.09 14.69 -1.28
CA PHE A 8 -10.53 13.58 -2.11
C PHE A 8 -10.37 12.23 -1.42
N THR A 9 -9.20 11.94 -0.85
CA THR A 9 -8.95 10.71 -0.07
C THR A 9 -9.91 10.60 1.10
N LEU A 10 -10.09 11.67 1.88
CA LEU A 10 -11.03 11.70 3.00
C LEU A 10 -12.48 11.50 2.53
N GLY A 11 -12.86 12.06 1.39
CA GLY A 11 -14.18 11.87 0.79
C GLY A 11 -14.46 10.40 0.43
N ILE A 12 -13.48 9.72 -0.19
CA ILE A 12 -13.57 8.29 -0.50
C ILE A 12 -13.66 7.46 0.79
N THR A 13 -12.79 7.72 1.77
CA THR A 13 -12.79 6.98 3.04
C THR A 13 -14.10 7.17 3.80
N TYR A 14 -14.65 8.39 3.85
CA TYR A 14 -15.93 8.66 4.49
C TYR A 14 -17.10 7.95 3.79
N TRP A 15 -17.12 7.97 2.45
CA TRP A 15 -18.12 7.24 1.67
C TRP A 15 -18.02 5.73 1.87
N ALA A 16 -16.81 5.17 1.91
CA ALA A 16 -16.58 3.75 2.16
C ALA A 16 -16.99 3.35 3.58
N SER A 17 -16.69 4.19 4.57
CA SER A 17 -17.07 3.97 5.98
C SER A 17 -18.58 3.84 6.17
N LYS A 18 -19.40 4.60 5.42
CA LYS A 18 -20.86 4.49 5.46
C LYS A 18 -21.42 3.15 4.96
N ARG A 19 -20.64 2.37 4.21
CA ARG A 19 -21.05 1.06 3.67
C ARG A 19 -20.77 -0.09 4.65
N VAL A 20 -19.98 0.14 5.70
CA VAL A 20 -19.69 -0.84 6.73
C VAL A 20 -20.81 -0.83 7.77
N ARG A 21 -21.56 -1.93 7.90
CA ARG A 21 -22.73 -2.02 8.82
C ARG A 21 -22.53 -2.98 9.99
N SER A 22 -21.60 -3.94 9.88
CA SER A 22 -21.31 -4.92 10.92
C SER A 22 -19.81 -5.03 11.22
N ARG A 23 -19.46 -5.62 12.38
CA ARG A 23 -18.07 -5.86 12.78
C ARG A 23 -17.37 -6.85 11.81
N SER A 24 -18.12 -7.82 11.27
CA SER A 24 -17.62 -8.72 10.22
C SER A 24 -17.33 -7.97 8.91
N ASP A 25 -18.14 -6.99 8.53
CA ASP A 25 -17.86 -6.17 7.33
C ASP A 25 -16.60 -5.32 7.49
N TYR A 26 -16.26 -4.93 8.72
CA TYR A 26 -15.05 -4.15 8.99
C TYR A 26 -13.77 -5.01 8.95
N TYR A 27 -13.81 -6.23 9.51
CA TYR A 27 -12.62 -7.09 9.61
C TYR A 27 -12.39 -7.99 8.41
N THR A 28 -13.44 -8.46 7.74
CA THR A 28 -13.31 -9.37 6.60
C THR A 28 -13.89 -8.81 5.31
N ALA A 29 -14.31 -7.53 5.30
CA ALA A 29 -15.03 -6.93 4.18
C ALA A 29 -16.22 -7.78 3.70
N GLY A 30 -16.86 -8.47 4.65
CA GLY A 30 -17.97 -9.39 4.40
C GLY A 30 -17.59 -10.63 3.58
N GLY A 31 -16.30 -10.97 3.49
CA GLY A 31 -15.78 -12.06 2.67
C GLY A 31 -15.73 -11.79 1.16
N ASN A 32 -15.95 -10.54 0.72
CA ASN A 32 -16.12 -10.17 -0.69
C ASN A 32 -14.88 -9.52 -1.34
N ILE A 33 -13.68 -9.64 -0.76
CA ILE A 33 -12.45 -9.14 -1.38
C ILE A 33 -11.92 -10.19 -2.36
N THR A 34 -11.81 -9.80 -3.63
CA THR A 34 -11.17 -10.63 -4.65
C THR A 34 -9.65 -10.66 -4.47
N GLY A 35 -8.98 -11.72 -4.92
CA GLY A 35 -7.51 -11.82 -4.84
C GLY A 35 -6.77 -10.63 -5.48
N PHE A 36 -7.32 -10.07 -6.56
CA PHE A 36 -6.78 -8.87 -7.20
C PHE A 36 -6.91 -7.62 -6.33
N GLN A 37 -8.06 -7.40 -5.68
CA GLN A 37 -8.26 -6.28 -4.76
C GLN A 37 -7.34 -6.37 -3.54
N ASN A 38 -7.17 -7.58 -2.99
CA ASN A 38 -6.21 -7.82 -1.91
C ASN A 38 -4.77 -7.53 -2.37
N GLY A 39 -4.39 -8.03 -3.54
CA GLY A 39 -3.06 -7.80 -4.08
C GLY A 39 -2.76 -6.34 -4.36
N LEU A 40 -3.74 -5.58 -4.84
CA LEU A 40 -3.60 -4.13 -5.05
C LEU A 40 -3.53 -3.35 -3.72
N ALA A 41 -4.20 -3.80 -2.67
CA ALA A 41 -4.08 -3.19 -1.35
C ALA A 41 -2.68 -3.38 -0.77
N ILE A 42 -2.18 -4.63 -0.79
CA ILE A 42 -0.83 -4.97 -0.34
C ILE A 42 0.22 -4.24 -1.18
N ALA A 43 0.00 -4.11 -2.49
CA ALA A 43 0.82 -3.30 -3.39
C ALA A 43 0.99 -1.87 -2.88
N GLY A 44 -0.15 -1.23 -2.56
CA GLY A 44 -0.19 0.15 -2.10
C GLY A 44 0.55 0.33 -0.78
N ASP A 45 0.35 -0.58 0.17
CA ASP A 45 1.05 -0.56 1.46
C ASP A 45 2.56 -0.80 1.27
N TYR A 46 2.95 -1.70 0.37
CA TYR A 46 4.35 -1.97 0.05
C TYR A 46 5.06 -0.76 -0.58
N MET A 47 4.36 -0.01 -1.46
CA MET A 47 4.86 1.18 -2.15
C MET A 47 4.62 2.50 -1.39
N SER A 48 4.45 2.44 -0.07
CA SER A 48 4.17 3.62 0.76
C SER A 48 5.25 4.70 0.69
N ALA A 49 4.93 5.89 1.22
CA ALA A 49 5.88 7.00 1.35
C ALA A 49 7.12 6.63 2.17
N ALA A 50 6.98 5.73 3.16
CA ALA A 50 8.11 5.23 3.93
C ALA A 50 9.06 4.41 3.05
N SER A 51 8.54 3.54 2.20
CA SER A 51 9.32 2.77 1.23
C SER A 51 10.02 3.67 0.22
N PHE A 52 9.32 4.69 -0.30
CA PHE A 52 9.91 5.68 -1.21
C PHE A 52 11.08 6.42 -0.58
N LEU A 53 10.91 6.94 0.63
CA LEU A 53 11.98 7.63 1.36
C LEU A 53 13.12 6.69 1.74
N GLY A 54 12.80 5.45 2.16
CA GLY A 54 13.79 4.43 2.53
C GLY A 54 14.68 4.02 1.35
N ILE A 55 14.08 3.73 0.19
CA ILE A 55 14.82 3.42 -1.04
C ILE A 55 15.63 4.62 -1.49
N SER A 56 15.05 5.82 -1.49
CA SER A 56 15.75 7.03 -1.91
C SER A 56 16.96 7.33 -1.01
N ALA A 57 16.81 7.16 0.30
CA ALA A 57 17.89 7.31 1.27
C ALA A 57 18.97 6.24 1.08
N LEU A 58 18.58 4.99 0.87
CA LEU A 58 19.50 3.88 0.62
C LEU A 58 20.33 4.10 -0.66
N VAL A 59 19.69 4.55 -1.74
CA VAL A 59 20.38 4.89 -3.00
C VAL A 59 21.29 6.10 -2.81
N PHE A 60 20.82 7.12 -2.07
CA PHE A 60 21.64 8.28 -1.75
C PHE A 60 22.92 7.92 -0.97
N THR A 61 22.83 6.96 -0.03
CA THR A 61 23.99 6.55 0.79
C THR A 61 24.88 5.50 0.12
N SER A 62 24.30 4.57 -0.62
CA SER A 62 25.01 3.39 -1.15
C SER A 62 25.29 3.48 -2.65
N GLY A 63 24.88 4.56 -3.32
CA GLY A 63 25.10 4.78 -4.75
C GLY A 63 24.44 3.68 -5.59
N TYR A 64 25.18 3.18 -6.59
CA TYR A 64 24.70 2.17 -7.53
C TYR A 64 24.24 0.87 -6.86
N ASP A 65 24.91 0.45 -5.78
CA ASP A 65 24.55 -0.76 -5.04
C ASP A 65 23.21 -0.62 -4.31
N GLY A 66 22.82 0.61 -3.96
CA GLY A 66 21.50 0.92 -3.41
C GLY A 66 20.35 0.56 -4.36
N LEU A 67 20.58 0.60 -5.68
CA LEU A 67 19.58 0.17 -6.68
C LEU A 67 19.40 -1.35 -6.68
N ILE A 68 20.49 -2.11 -6.46
CA ILE A 68 20.43 -3.57 -6.36
C ILE A 68 19.63 -3.99 -5.12
N TYR A 69 19.87 -3.33 -3.98
CA TYR A 69 19.07 -3.58 -2.77
C TYR A 69 17.60 -3.19 -2.93
N SER A 70 17.32 -2.12 -3.70
CA SER A 70 15.94 -1.68 -4.00
C SER A 70 15.19 -2.67 -4.88
N LEU A 71 15.88 -3.34 -5.82
CA LEU A 71 15.31 -4.46 -6.59
C LEU A 71 14.99 -5.64 -5.68
N GLY A 72 15.86 -5.97 -4.72
CA GLY A 72 15.60 -7.01 -3.73
C GLY A 72 14.35 -6.73 -2.89
N PHE A 73 14.15 -5.47 -2.49
CA PHE A 73 12.90 -5.02 -1.87
C PHE A 73 11.70 -5.29 -2.80
N LEU A 74 11.69 -4.75 -4.02
CA LEU A 74 10.55 -4.94 -4.95
C LEU A 74 10.20 -6.41 -5.25
N VAL A 75 11.22 -7.28 -5.38
CA VAL A 75 11.04 -8.71 -5.64
C VAL A 75 10.58 -9.50 -4.40
N GLY A 76 10.79 -8.96 -3.19
CA GLY A 76 10.34 -9.56 -1.94
C GLY A 76 8.82 -9.47 -1.71
N TRP A 77 8.12 -8.51 -2.32
CA TRP A 77 6.68 -8.33 -2.15
C TRP A 77 5.85 -9.54 -2.62
N PRO A 78 6.07 -10.15 -3.81
CA PRO A 78 5.37 -11.36 -4.21
C PRO A 78 5.39 -12.48 -3.16
N ILE A 79 6.44 -12.61 -2.35
CA ILE A 79 6.53 -13.63 -1.29
C ILE A 79 5.47 -13.37 -0.22
N ILE A 80 5.27 -12.10 0.17
CA ILE A 80 4.25 -11.67 1.15
C ILE A 80 2.83 -11.92 0.62
N LEU A 81 2.64 -11.82 -0.69
CA LEU A 81 1.36 -12.10 -1.37
C LEU A 81 0.92 -13.58 -1.27
N PHE A 82 1.87 -14.50 -1.06
CA PHE A 82 1.63 -15.94 -0.93
C PHE A 82 1.81 -16.48 0.49
N SER A 83 2.05 -15.59 1.47
CA SER A 83 2.27 -15.93 2.89
C SER A 83 0.99 -15.88 3.71
#